data_AF-A0A5C3Q1T4-F1
#
_entry.id   AF-A0A5C3Q1T4-F1
#
_cell.length_a   1.000
_cell.length_b   1.000
_cell.length_c   1.000
_cell.angle_alpha   90.00
_cell.angle_beta   90.00
_cell.angle_gamma   90.00
#
_symmetry.space_group_name_H-M   'P 1'
#
loop_
_entity.id
_entity.type
_entity.pdbx_description
1 polymer ?
#
loop_
_entity_poly.entity_id
_entity_poly.type
_entity_poly.pdbx_seq_one_letter_code
_entity_poly.pdbx_strand_id
1 'polypeptide(L)'
;MKLTVAQALLASAPTLASAFPTELNARQVVDQNALYTIHPASHLNKCISVKGSEIVEGAAVDVYDCNGSVGQKRSNKDLRRFFVINSANNERLCIDLLPMVDREILNGEKLLLRPCERFEEDGNPTQIFSFPNKENSYTMPLSLTFVTPHGDRKKCFDLTGGSTQNQNVLQIWECNPDTTKPWKNQIWKAKVAGN
;
A
#
# COMPACT_ATOMS: atom_id res chain seq x y z
N MET A 1 60.56 -3.20 -65.04
CA MET A 1 59.36 -3.31 -65.89
C MET A 1 58.15 -3.24 -64.96
N LYS A 2 57.22 -2.31 -65.24
CA LYS A 2 56.09 -1.92 -64.39
C LYS A 2 55.21 -3.13 -63.99
N LEU A 3 54.85 -3.24 -62.71
CA LEU A 3 53.59 -3.86 -62.31
C LEU A 3 52.89 -3.01 -61.24
N THR A 4 51.58 -3.01 -61.38
CA THR A 4 50.61 -1.96 -61.08
C THR A 4 50.04 -2.11 -59.66
N VAL A 5 49.65 -0.96 -59.09
CA VAL A 5 48.84 -0.86 -57.87
C VAL A 5 47.47 -1.46 -58.12
N ALA A 6 47.01 -2.36 -57.23
CA ALA A 6 45.60 -2.71 -57.09
C ALA A 6 45.19 -2.46 -55.63
N GLN A 7 44.49 -1.35 -55.40
CA GLN A 7 43.79 -1.09 -54.15
C GLN A 7 42.60 -2.03 -54.06
N ALA A 8 42.59 -2.91 -53.06
CA ALA A 8 41.39 -3.62 -52.64
C ALA A 8 40.66 -2.75 -51.61
N LEU A 9 39.44 -2.32 -51.95
CA LEU A 9 38.53 -1.63 -51.06
C LEU A 9 38.20 -2.53 -49.85
N LEU A 10 38.42 -2.03 -48.64
CA LEU A 10 37.86 -2.60 -47.42
C LEU A 10 36.35 -2.29 -47.39
N ALA A 11 35.52 -3.29 -47.66
CA ALA A 11 34.09 -3.21 -47.39
C ALA A 11 33.86 -3.33 -45.87
N SER A 12 33.44 -2.25 -45.23
CA SER A 12 33.00 -2.27 -43.83
C SER A 12 31.64 -2.96 -43.75
N ALA A 13 31.57 -4.10 -43.07
CA ALA A 13 30.32 -4.78 -42.76
C ALA A 13 29.46 -3.90 -41.82
N PRO A 14 28.13 -3.79 -42.04
CA PRO A 14 27.26 -3.06 -41.14
C PRO A 14 27.13 -3.82 -39.81
N THR A 15 27.39 -3.14 -38.71
CA THR A 15 27.07 -3.59 -37.36
C THR A 15 25.56 -3.69 -37.21
N LEU A 16 25.05 -4.91 -37.03
CA LEU A 16 23.68 -5.16 -36.58
C LEU A 16 23.54 -4.64 -35.13
N ALA A 17 23.17 -3.37 -34.99
CA ALA A 17 22.68 -2.85 -33.71
C ALA A 17 21.34 -3.55 -33.42
N SER A 18 21.31 -4.40 -32.40
CA SER A 18 20.08 -5.03 -31.94
C SER A 18 19.12 -3.95 -31.43
N ALA A 19 18.08 -3.65 -32.19
CA ALA A 19 16.94 -2.91 -31.70
C ALA A 19 16.15 -3.82 -30.76
N PHE A 20 16.50 -3.80 -29.47
CA PHE A 20 15.58 -4.27 -28.44
C PHE A 20 14.42 -3.28 -28.35
N PRO A 21 13.16 -3.72 -28.40
CA PRO A 21 12.01 -2.82 -28.33
C PRO A 21 11.97 -2.12 -26.97
N THR A 22 11.98 -0.79 -27.01
CA THR A 22 11.93 0.15 -25.87
C THR A 22 10.58 0.15 -25.12
N GLU A 23 9.66 -0.76 -25.43
CA GLU A 23 8.26 -0.70 -24.98
C GLU A 23 7.94 -1.52 -23.72
N LEU A 24 8.91 -2.24 -23.13
CA LEU A 24 8.67 -2.94 -21.87
C LEU A 24 8.69 -2.01 -20.64
N ASN A 25 9.40 -0.88 -20.71
CA ASN A 25 9.49 0.07 -19.58
C ASN A 25 8.26 0.99 -19.43
N ALA A 26 7.39 1.08 -20.44
CA ALA A 26 6.20 1.95 -20.39
C ALA A 26 5.02 1.35 -19.61
N ARG A 27 5.06 0.05 -19.26
CA ARG A 27 4.01 -0.67 -18.52
C ARG A 27 4.27 -0.80 -17.00
N GLN A 28 5.32 -0.18 -16.47
CA GLN A 28 5.68 -0.35 -15.05
C GLN A 28 6.17 0.95 -14.38
N VAL A 29 5.79 2.13 -14.86
CA VAL A 29 6.02 3.34 -14.07
C VAL A 29 4.92 3.44 -13.02
N VAL A 30 5.10 2.73 -11.91
CA VAL A 30 4.42 3.11 -10.66
C VAL A 30 4.81 4.56 -10.40
N ASP A 31 3.85 5.48 -10.44
CA ASP A 31 4.10 6.85 -9.98
C ASP A 31 4.44 6.78 -8.49
N GLN A 32 5.73 6.87 -8.19
CA GLN A 32 6.24 6.85 -6.83
C GLN A 32 5.79 8.05 -5.99
N ASN A 33 5.17 9.05 -6.61
CA ASN A 33 4.58 10.19 -5.92
C ASN A 33 3.05 10.14 -5.89
N ALA A 34 2.42 9.10 -6.43
CA ALA A 34 0.98 8.93 -6.37
C ALA A 34 0.51 8.85 -4.91
N LEU A 35 -0.50 9.65 -4.61
CA LEU A 35 -1.27 9.54 -3.38
C LEU A 35 -2.50 8.70 -3.65
N TYR A 36 -2.89 7.91 -2.68
CA TYR A 36 -4.03 7.01 -2.76
C TYR A 36 -5.08 7.40 -1.73
N THR A 37 -6.34 7.24 -2.11
CA THR A 37 -7.49 7.18 -1.21
C THR A 37 -7.93 5.73 -1.10
N ILE A 38 -8.35 5.31 0.10
CA ILE A 38 -8.77 3.93 0.35
C ILE A 38 -10.21 3.95 0.85
N HIS A 39 -11.05 3.12 0.27
CA HIS A 39 -12.49 3.10 0.52
C HIS A 39 -12.93 1.73 1.03
N PRO A 40 -13.95 1.65 1.91
CA PRO A 40 -14.73 0.43 2.02
C PRO A 40 -15.26 0.04 0.63
N ALA A 41 -15.09 -1.22 0.22
CA ALA A 41 -15.45 -1.66 -1.12
C ALA A 41 -16.96 -1.49 -1.42
N SER A 42 -17.78 -1.46 -0.38
CA SER A 42 -19.23 -1.23 -0.43
C SER A 42 -19.63 0.24 -0.49
N HIS A 43 -18.74 1.19 -0.13
CA HIS A 43 -19.08 2.61 0.03
C HIS A 43 -17.92 3.50 -0.43
N LEU A 44 -17.88 3.80 -1.74
CA LEU A 44 -16.78 4.56 -2.35
C LEU A 44 -16.82 6.06 -2.05
N ASN A 45 -17.91 6.56 -1.44
CA ASN A 45 -17.99 7.92 -0.90
C ASN A 45 -17.37 8.04 0.49
N LYS A 46 -16.98 6.92 1.12
CA LYS A 46 -16.27 6.89 2.39
C LYS A 46 -14.79 6.59 2.15
N CYS A 47 -13.94 7.22 2.94
CA CYS A 47 -12.50 7.11 2.87
C CYS A 47 -11.96 6.70 4.23
N ILE A 48 -10.95 5.83 4.26
CA ILE A 48 -10.06 5.70 5.41
C ILE A 48 -9.47 7.08 5.68
N SER A 49 -9.59 7.51 6.91
CA SER A 49 -9.25 8.84 7.36
C SER A 49 -8.42 8.75 8.63
N VAL A 50 -7.74 9.84 8.95
CA VAL A 50 -7.14 10.07 10.26
C VAL A 50 -8.08 11.03 10.96
N LYS A 51 -8.51 10.71 12.18
CA LYS A 51 -9.50 11.51 12.89
C LYS A 51 -9.02 12.97 12.99
N GLY A 52 -9.87 13.91 12.57
CA GLY A 52 -9.52 15.34 12.53
C GLY A 52 -8.46 15.74 11.50
N SER A 53 -7.94 14.81 10.68
CA SER A 53 -6.76 15.00 9.84
C SER A 53 -5.49 15.42 10.59
N GLU A 54 -5.39 15.04 11.86
CA GLU A 54 -4.23 15.29 12.72
C GLU A 54 -3.18 14.20 12.48
N ILE A 55 -2.14 14.51 11.69
CA ILE A 55 -1.11 13.53 11.30
C ILE A 55 -0.04 13.44 12.40
N VAL A 56 -0.41 12.85 13.53
CA VAL A 56 0.45 12.65 14.70
C VAL A 56 0.40 11.19 15.16
N GLU A 57 1.44 10.73 15.86
CA GLU A 57 1.41 9.42 16.51
C GLU A 57 0.23 9.32 17.50
N GLY A 58 -0.43 8.17 17.54
CA GLY A 58 -1.60 7.94 18.38
C GLY A 58 -2.92 8.35 17.73
N ALA A 59 -2.90 9.11 16.63
CA ALA A 59 -4.11 9.56 15.97
C ALA A 59 -4.94 8.36 15.47
N ALA A 60 -6.21 8.30 15.85
CA ALA A 60 -7.10 7.21 15.48
C ALA A 60 -7.34 7.18 13.96
N VAL A 61 -7.39 5.97 13.40
CA VAL A 61 -7.77 5.76 12.01
C VAL A 61 -9.26 5.45 11.95
N ASP A 62 -10.01 6.23 11.20
CA ASP A 62 -11.47 6.16 11.10
C ASP A 62 -11.95 6.08 9.65
N VAL A 63 -13.27 6.00 9.46
CA VAL A 63 -13.87 6.36 8.17
C VAL A 63 -14.49 7.73 8.22
N TYR A 64 -14.40 8.45 7.12
CA TYR A 64 -15.05 9.74 6.96
C TYR A 64 -15.53 9.91 5.51
N ASP A 65 -16.48 10.80 5.28
CA ASP A 65 -16.85 11.21 3.92
C ASP A 65 -15.62 11.69 3.16
N CYS A 66 -15.42 11.17 1.95
CA CYS A 66 -14.30 11.59 1.12
C CYS A 66 -14.41 13.09 0.84
N ASN A 67 -13.44 13.85 1.35
CA ASN A 67 -13.38 15.32 1.27
C ASN A 67 -12.02 15.83 0.80
N GLY A 68 -11.08 14.92 0.48
CA GLY A 68 -9.76 15.27 -0.04
C GLY A 68 -8.79 15.79 1.01
N SER A 69 -9.14 15.71 2.29
CA SER A 69 -8.26 16.08 3.41
C SER A 69 -6.96 15.26 3.41
N VAL A 70 -5.92 15.81 4.03
CA VAL A 70 -4.61 15.14 4.15
C VAL A 70 -4.72 13.81 4.90
N GLY A 71 -5.65 13.72 5.86
CA GLY A 71 -5.95 12.48 6.59
C GLY A 71 -6.48 11.35 5.71
N GLN A 72 -6.93 11.62 4.49
CA GLN A 72 -7.47 10.62 3.55
C GLN A 72 -6.47 10.17 2.49
N LYS A 73 -5.29 10.80 2.43
CA LYS A 73 -4.26 10.52 1.43
C LYS A 73 -3.20 9.59 2.00
N ARG A 74 -2.77 8.61 1.22
CA ARG A 74 -1.74 7.65 1.57
C ARG A 74 -0.69 7.59 0.48
N SER A 75 0.58 7.61 0.84
CA SER A 75 1.66 7.25 -0.08
C SER A 75 1.92 5.75 0.01
N ASN A 76 2.27 5.13 -1.12
CA ASN A 76 2.80 3.77 -1.19
C ASN A 76 4.12 3.77 -1.98
N LYS A 77 4.94 4.79 -1.73
CA LYS A 77 6.19 4.99 -2.47
C LYS A 77 7.18 3.82 -2.31
N ASP A 78 7.07 3.07 -1.21
CA ASP A 78 7.93 1.93 -0.92
C ASP A 78 7.37 0.58 -1.44
N LEU A 79 6.21 0.57 -2.10
CA LEU A 79 5.51 -0.62 -2.61
C LEU A 79 5.17 -1.66 -1.53
N ARG A 80 5.33 -1.33 -0.24
CA ARG A 80 5.21 -2.28 0.87
C ARG A 80 4.08 -1.93 1.83
N ARG A 81 3.81 -0.63 2.03
CA ARG A 81 2.76 -0.17 2.95
C ARG A 81 2.19 1.17 2.53
N PHE A 82 0.95 1.42 2.94
CA PHE A 82 0.40 2.76 2.93
C PHE A 82 0.83 3.53 4.18
N PHE A 83 1.34 4.73 3.98
CA PHE A 83 1.73 5.63 5.05
C PHE A 83 1.26 7.06 4.76
N VAL A 84 1.23 7.88 5.81
CA VAL A 84 1.04 9.33 5.73
C VAL A 84 2.36 9.99 6.13
N ILE A 85 2.70 11.13 5.53
CA ILE A 85 3.84 11.94 5.96
C ILE A 85 3.30 13.08 6.81
N ASN A 86 3.80 13.19 8.04
CA ASN A 86 3.62 14.40 8.83
C ASN A 86 4.50 15.50 8.23
N SER A 87 3.88 16.52 7.64
CA SER A 87 4.61 17.61 6.96
C SER A 87 5.39 18.51 7.92
N ALA A 88 5.09 18.49 9.22
CA ALA A 88 5.78 19.33 10.21
C ALA A 88 7.19 18.82 10.55
N ASN A 89 7.38 17.50 10.60
CA ASN A 89 8.63 16.85 11.00
C ASN A 89 9.16 15.84 9.97
N ASN A 90 8.49 15.71 8.82
CA ASN A 90 8.78 14.75 7.74
C ASN A 90 8.76 13.27 8.21
N GLU A 91 8.05 12.98 9.29
CA GLU A 91 7.91 11.64 9.82
C GLU A 91 6.91 10.83 8.99
N ARG A 92 7.24 9.56 8.74
CA ARG A 92 6.31 8.61 8.13
C ARG A 92 5.51 7.97 9.25
N LEU A 93 4.19 8.10 9.17
CA LEU A 93 3.25 7.45 10.06
C LEU A 93 2.44 6.40 9.31
N CYS A 94 2.33 5.23 9.91
CA CYS A 94 1.71 4.06 9.35
C CYS A 94 0.51 3.66 10.17
N ILE A 95 -0.48 3.03 9.52
CA ILE A 95 -1.61 2.47 10.23
C ILE A 95 -1.12 1.23 10.95
N ASP A 96 -1.28 1.20 12.26
CA ASP A 96 -0.78 0.17 13.15
C ASP A 96 -1.70 0.00 14.37
N LEU A 97 -1.34 -0.94 15.22
CA LEU A 97 -1.88 -1.16 16.56
C LEU A 97 -1.00 -0.47 17.61
N LEU A 98 -1.52 -0.34 18.83
CA LEU A 98 -0.67 0.04 19.97
C LEU A 98 0.46 -0.99 20.17
N PRO A 99 1.66 -0.56 20.59
CA PRO A 99 2.79 -1.44 20.79
C PRO A 99 2.44 -2.58 21.73
N MET A 100 2.83 -3.78 21.33
CA MET A 100 2.50 -5.02 22.01
C MET A 100 3.73 -5.51 22.77
N VAL A 101 3.69 -5.45 24.10
CA VAL A 101 4.62 -6.21 24.94
C VAL A 101 3.84 -7.41 25.47
N ASP A 102 4.27 -8.61 25.09
CA ASP A 102 3.84 -9.90 25.63
C ASP A 102 2.31 -10.14 25.74
N ARG A 103 1.53 -9.66 24.75
CA ARG A 103 0.09 -9.91 24.71
C ARG A 103 -0.40 -10.40 23.36
N GLU A 104 -1.49 -11.16 23.40
CA GLU A 104 -2.20 -11.61 22.22
C GLU A 104 -2.94 -10.44 21.54
N ILE A 105 -2.93 -10.47 20.20
CA ILE A 105 -3.72 -9.56 19.36
C ILE A 105 -5.15 -10.07 19.28
N LEU A 106 -6.05 -9.29 19.86
CA LEU A 106 -7.46 -9.67 19.96
C LEU A 106 -8.30 -9.04 18.84
N ASN A 107 -9.43 -9.67 18.56
CA ASN A 107 -10.45 -9.05 17.72
C ASN A 107 -10.94 -7.74 18.35
N GLY A 108 -11.12 -6.72 17.53
CA GLY A 108 -11.65 -5.42 17.95
C GLY A 108 -10.61 -4.39 18.37
N GLU A 109 -9.32 -4.74 18.37
CA GLU A 109 -8.25 -3.77 18.61
C GLU A 109 -8.28 -2.66 17.56
N LYS A 110 -8.16 -1.42 18.04
CA LYS A 110 -8.35 -0.21 17.23
C LYS A 110 -7.06 0.22 16.55
N LEU A 111 -7.24 0.68 15.31
CA LEU A 111 -6.15 1.15 14.46
C LEU A 111 -5.86 2.63 14.70
N LEU A 112 -4.58 2.97 14.66
CA LEU A 112 -4.07 4.32 14.87
C LEU A 112 -2.82 4.56 14.03
N LEU A 113 -2.33 5.80 14.00
CA LEU A 113 -1.07 6.15 13.38
C LEU A 113 0.12 5.93 14.32
N ARG A 114 1.17 5.24 13.86
CA ARG A 114 2.45 5.13 14.56
C ARG A 114 3.62 5.44 13.65
N PRO A 115 4.77 5.88 14.20
CA PRO A 115 6.02 5.90 13.47
C PRO A 115 6.17 4.62 12.69
N CYS A 116 6.38 4.76 11.40
CA CYS A 116 6.60 3.63 10.53
C CYS A 116 7.88 2.94 10.99
N GLU A 117 7.76 1.79 11.67
CA GLU A 117 8.91 1.04 12.18
C GLU A 117 9.86 0.71 11.01
N ARG A 118 11.16 1.01 11.19
CA ARG A 118 12.22 0.75 10.21
C ARG A 118 12.76 -0.66 10.48
N PHE A 119 12.41 -1.61 9.61
CA PHE A 119 12.93 -2.98 9.46
C PHE A 119 13.39 -3.77 10.71
N GLU A 120 12.81 -4.96 10.84
CA GLU A 120 13.17 -6.08 11.70
C GLU A 120 14.68 -6.28 11.96
N GLU A 121 15.06 -6.31 13.24
CA GLU A 121 16.15 -7.16 13.75
C GLU A 121 15.61 -8.38 14.55
N ASP A 122 14.36 -8.29 15.05
CA ASP A 122 13.76 -9.35 15.89
C ASP A 122 12.80 -10.30 15.12
N GLY A 123 12.69 -10.16 13.80
CA GLY A 123 11.94 -11.10 12.95
C GLY A 123 10.41 -11.08 13.12
N ASN A 124 9.82 -9.98 13.62
CA ASN A 124 8.38 -9.93 13.87
C ASN A 124 7.70 -8.76 13.12
N PRO A 125 7.20 -8.98 11.90
CA PRO A 125 6.44 -7.95 11.20
C PRO A 125 5.05 -7.80 11.81
N THR A 126 4.81 -6.72 12.56
CA THR A 126 3.46 -6.30 12.96
C THR A 126 2.76 -5.43 11.91
N GLN A 127 3.42 -5.09 10.80
CA GLN A 127 2.92 -4.10 9.83
C GLN A 127 3.18 -4.51 8.37
N ILE A 128 2.46 -5.52 7.88
CA ILE A 128 2.40 -5.81 6.44
C ILE A 128 0.95 -5.75 5.99
N PHE A 129 0.48 -4.55 5.73
CA PHE A 129 -0.69 -4.32 4.90
C PHE A 129 -0.26 -4.46 3.43
N SER A 130 -0.27 -5.69 2.92
CA SER A 130 0.12 -5.98 1.55
C SER A 130 -1.00 -5.62 0.57
N PHE A 131 -0.68 -4.79 -0.42
CA PHE A 131 -1.51 -4.55 -1.60
C PHE A 131 -0.86 -5.25 -2.79
N PRO A 132 -1.61 -6.00 -3.61
CA PRO A 132 -1.04 -6.64 -4.77
C PRO A 132 -0.77 -5.60 -5.86
N ASN A 133 0.40 -5.74 -6.49
CA ASN A 133 0.86 -4.96 -7.64
C ASN A 133 0.12 -5.31 -8.95
N LYS A 134 -1.19 -5.61 -8.93
CA LYS A 134 -1.93 -5.82 -10.17
C LYS A 134 -2.66 -4.54 -10.55
N GLU A 135 -2.11 -3.87 -11.57
CA GLU A 135 -2.76 -2.82 -12.34
C GLU A 135 -4.24 -3.19 -12.56
N ASN A 136 -5.12 -2.39 -11.98
CA ASN A 136 -6.57 -2.34 -12.25
C ASN A 136 -7.53 -3.23 -11.44
N SER A 137 -7.11 -3.88 -10.34
CA SER A 137 -8.10 -4.45 -9.40
C SER A 137 -7.73 -4.21 -7.94
N TYR A 138 -8.06 -3.02 -7.45
CA TYR A 138 -7.81 -2.61 -6.06
C TYR A 138 -8.80 -3.18 -5.03
N THR A 139 -9.67 -4.13 -5.38
CA THR A 139 -10.68 -4.69 -4.46
C THR A 139 -10.13 -5.93 -3.77
N MET A 140 -9.64 -5.82 -2.54
CA MET A 140 -9.14 -6.98 -1.78
C MET A 140 -9.25 -6.83 -0.26
N PRO A 141 -9.19 -7.93 0.50
CA PRO A 141 -8.96 -7.85 1.93
C PRO A 141 -7.59 -7.23 2.20
N LEU A 142 -7.58 -6.19 3.02
CA LEU A 142 -6.37 -5.65 3.57
C LEU A 142 -6.05 -6.47 4.82
N SER A 143 -5.04 -7.33 4.77
CA SER A 143 -4.71 -8.24 5.86
C SER A 143 -3.43 -7.83 6.57
N LEU A 144 -3.42 -7.99 7.89
CA LEU A 144 -2.26 -7.93 8.75
C LEU A 144 -1.85 -9.37 9.09
N THR A 145 -0.66 -9.78 8.66
CA THR A 145 -0.10 -11.11 8.97
C THR A 145 0.92 -10.95 10.10
N PHE A 146 0.70 -11.65 11.21
CA PHE A 146 1.65 -11.74 12.30
C PHE A 146 2.26 -13.13 12.32
N VAL A 147 3.59 -13.21 12.34
CA VAL A 147 4.29 -14.47 12.59
C VAL A 147 4.34 -14.65 14.10
N THR A 148 3.56 -15.58 14.64
CA THR A 148 3.65 -15.92 16.07
C THR A 148 4.38 -17.26 16.25
N PRO A 149 5.06 -17.48 17.40
CA PRO A 149 5.69 -18.78 17.71
C PRO A 149 4.72 -19.98 17.67
N HIS A 150 3.41 -19.72 17.68
CA HIS A 150 2.34 -20.71 17.65
C HIS A 150 1.59 -20.79 16.29
N GLY A 151 2.16 -20.24 15.23
CA GLY A 151 1.61 -20.28 13.86
C GLY A 151 1.13 -18.92 13.34
N ASP A 152 0.91 -18.83 12.02
CA ASP A 152 0.44 -17.62 11.34
C ASP A 152 -0.99 -17.28 11.79
N ARG A 153 -1.16 -16.23 12.59
CA ARG A 153 -2.48 -15.68 12.90
C ARG A 153 -2.71 -14.46 12.04
N LYS A 154 -3.62 -14.57 11.08
CA LYS A 154 -4.00 -13.50 10.15
C LYS A 154 -5.21 -12.76 10.69
N LYS A 155 -5.10 -11.45 10.81
CA LYS A 155 -6.23 -10.56 11.10
C LYS A 155 -6.42 -9.63 9.91
N CYS A 156 -7.65 -9.25 9.65
CA CYS A 156 -8.01 -8.38 8.54
C CYS A 156 -8.35 -6.99 9.08
N PHE A 157 -7.98 -5.98 8.31
CA PHE A 157 -8.40 -4.61 8.50
C PHE A 157 -9.92 -4.55 8.34
N ASP A 158 -10.60 -4.07 9.37
CA ASP A 158 -12.02 -4.27 9.55
C ASP A 158 -12.70 -2.92 9.84
N LEU A 159 -13.72 -2.64 9.04
CA LEU A 159 -14.66 -1.56 9.31
C LEU A 159 -15.52 -2.00 10.48
N THR A 160 -15.28 -1.39 11.65
CA THR A 160 -15.92 -1.75 12.92
C THR A 160 -17.44 -1.87 12.77
N GLY A 161 -17.97 -3.07 12.97
CA GLY A 161 -19.41 -3.37 12.86
C GLY A 161 -20.01 -3.10 11.48
N GLY A 162 -19.20 -2.91 10.44
CA GLY A 162 -19.63 -2.49 9.11
C GLY A 162 -20.20 -1.08 9.02
N SER A 163 -20.12 -0.29 10.10
CA SER A 163 -20.71 1.05 10.15
C SER A 163 -19.92 2.05 9.32
N THR A 164 -20.61 2.77 8.43
CA THR A 164 -20.03 3.84 7.61
C THR A 164 -20.25 5.23 8.19
N GLN A 165 -20.70 5.31 9.44
CA GLN A 165 -20.83 6.58 10.15
C GLN A 165 -19.45 7.25 10.24
N ASN A 166 -19.41 8.57 9.99
CA ASN A 166 -18.17 9.33 10.12
C ASN A 166 -17.59 9.18 11.52
N GLN A 167 -16.27 9.08 11.58
CA GLN A 167 -15.51 8.86 12.81
C GLN A 167 -15.69 7.47 13.44
N ASN A 168 -16.28 6.50 12.72
CA ASN A 168 -16.21 5.11 13.13
C ASN A 168 -14.76 4.63 13.04
N VAL A 169 -14.13 4.44 14.20
CA VAL A 169 -12.73 4.03 14.31
C VAL A 169 -12.58 2.60 13.82
N LEU A 170 -11.60 2.37 12.96
CA LEU A 170 -11.32 1.09 12.33
C LEU A 170 -10.63 0.15 13.31
N GLN A 171 -10.77 -1.15 13.04
CA GLN A 171 -10.23 -2.19 13.91
C GLN A 171 -9.57 -3.29 13.10
N ILE A 172 -9.05 -4.27 13.80
CA ILE A 172 -8.73 -5.58 13.23
C ILE A 172 -9.72 -6.63 13.71
N TRP A 173 -9.94 -7.63 12.87
CA TRP A 173 -10.77 -8.78 13.20
C TRP A 173 -10.21 -10.04 12.54
N GLU A 174 -10.67 -11.20 12.94
CA GLU A 174 -10.40 -12.42 12.20
C GLU A 174 -10.83 -12.27 10.73
N CYS A 175 -9.95 -12.70 9.82
CA CYS A 175 -10.23 -12.62 8.40
C CYS A 175 -11.39 -13.53 8.04
N ASN A 176 -12.43 -12.97 7.41
CA ASN A 176 -13.53 -13.77 6.94
C ASN A 176 -13.11 -14.61 5.71
N PRO A 177 -13.27 -15.94 5.72
CA PRO A 177 -12.95 -16.77 4.55
C PRO A 177 -13.90 -16.53 3.37
N ASP A 178 -15.11 -16.02 3.62
CA ASP A 178 -16.12 -15.73 2.60
C ASP A 178 -16.17 -14.22 2.30
N THR A 179 -15.42 -13.83 1.26
CA THR A 179 -15.37 -12.44 0.76
C THR A 179 -16.56 -12.07 -0.11
N THR A 180 -17.53 -12.97 -0.33
CA THR A 180 -18.68 -12.77 -1.24
C THR A 180 -19.97 -12.39 -0.53
N LYS A 181 -20.02 -12.52 0.79
CA LYS A 181 -21.18 -12.28 1.66
C LYS A 181 -21.18 -10.86 2.27
N PRO A 182 -22.19 -10.43 3.07
CA PRO A 182 -22.27 -9.06 3.62
C PRO A 182 -21.04 -8.56 4.42
N TRP A 183 -20.03 -9.40 4.63
CA TRP A 183 -18.71 -9.13 5.21
C TRP A 183 -17.80 -8.23 4.35
N LYS A 184 -18.40 -7.34 3.55
CA LYS A 184 -17.70 -6.30 2.79
C LYS A 184 -16.97 -5.29 3.69
N ASN A 185 -17.18 -5.35 5.01
CA ASN A 185 -16.51 -4.52 5.99
C ASN A 185 -15.00 -4.85 6.11
N GLN A 186 -14.51 -5.92 5.50
CA GLN A 186 -13.08 -6.25 5.42
C GLN A 186 -12.48 -6.09 4.02
N ILE A 187 -13.26 -5.61 3.05
CA ILE A 187 -12.82 -5.46 1.66
C ILE A 187 -12.62 -3.98 1.37
N TRP A 188 -11.46 -3.63 0.84
CA TRP A 188 -11.06 -2.24 0.63
C TRP A 188 -10.72 -2.00 -0.83
N LYS A 189 -10.93 -0.75 -1.28
CA LYS A 189 -10.55 -0.27 -2.62
C LYS A 189 -9.62 0.92 -2.51
N ALA A 190 -8.39 0.78 -2.99
CA ALA A 190 -7.48 1.90 -3.18
C ALA A 190 -7.70 2.56 -4.55
N LYS A 191 -7.57 3.87 -4.65
CA LYS A 191 -7.58 4.63 -5.91
C LYS A 191 -6.56 5.75 -5.82
N VAL A 192 -5.95 6.12 -6.94
CA VAL A 192 -5.14 7.34 -7.01
C VAL A 192 -6.03 8.54 -6.67
N ALA A 193 -5.60 9.37 -5.73
CA ALA A 193 -6.32 10.53 -5.25
C ALA A 193 -6.36 11.60 -6.36
N GLY A 194 -7.56 12.08 -6.71
CA GLY A 194 -7.74 13.14 -7.70
C GLY A 194 -8.17 12.69 -9.10
N ASN A 195 -8.44 11.39 -9.30
CA ASN A 195 -9.12 10.85 -10.49
C ASN A 195 -10.62 10.64 -10.22
#